data_AF-A0A7Y5N3D8-F1
#
_entry.id   AF-A0A7Y5N3D8-F1
#
_cell.length_a   1.000
_cell.length_b   1.000
_cell.length_c   1.000
_cell.angle_alpha   90.00
_cell.angle_beta   90.00
_cell.angle_gamma   90.00
#
_symmetry.space_group_name_H-M   'P 1'
#
loop_
_entity.id
_entity.type
_entity.pdbx_description
1 polymer ?
#
loop_
_entity_poly.entity_id
_entity_poly.type
_entity_poly.pdbx_seq_one_letter_code
_entity_poly.pdbx_strand_id
1 'polypeptide(L)' 'MKHRKRGQEACIDQDGMFRVTLPRAVYPANWRTANDQFQRRFLLAVLARHDWNKTCTARTLGIARRTLQLQMQALDIELD' A
#
# COMPACT_ATOMS: atom_id res chain seq x y z
N MET A 1 3.94 -25.92 -51.56
CA MET A 1 2.60 -25.33 -51.35
C MET A 1 2.46 -25.05 -49.85
N LYS A 2 2.57 -23.79 -49.38
CA LYS A 2 1.44 -22.88 -49.00
C LYS A 2 0.40 -23.65 -48.17
N HIS A 3 0.19 -23.38 -46.89
CA HIS A 3 -0.51 -22.23 -46.25
C HIS A 3 -0.01 -22.13 -44.78
N ARG A 4 0.44 -21.03 -44.15
CA ARG A 4 -0.09 -19.66 -43.89
C ARG A 4 -1.55 -19.60 -43.41
N LYS A 5 -1.72 -19.49 -42.09
CA LYS A 5 -2.44 -18.43 -41.32
C LYS A 5 -3.07 -19.04 -40.05
N ARG A 6 -2.67 -18.61 -38.85
CA ARG A 6 -3.18 -17.44 -38.12
C ARG A 6 -4.61 -17.70 -37.61
N GLY A 7 -4.72 -18.31 -36.43
CA GLY A 7 -5.93 -18.40 -35.63
C GLY A 7 -5.74 -17.59 -34.35
N GLN A 8 -5.78 -16.26 -34.48
CA GLN A 8 -6.07 -15.35 -33.39
C GLN A 8 -7.57 -15.43 -33.16
N GLU A 9 -8.00 -16.04 -32.07
CA GLU A 9 -9.35 -15.86 -31.54
C GLU A 9 -9.22 -14.97 -30.31
N ALA A 10 -8.84 -13.72 -30.55
CA ALA A 10 -9.05 -12.64 -29.61
C ALA A 10 -10.50 -12.19 -29.80
N CYS A 11 -11.41 -12.62 -28.93
CA CYS A 11 -12.73 -12.01 -28.81
C CYS A 11 -12.53 -10.60 -28.25
N ILE A 12 -12.66 -9.60 -29.11
CA ILE A 12 -12.61 -8.19 -28.77
C ILE A 12 -14.01 -7.81 -28.25
N ASP A 13 -14.13 -7.52 -26.96
CA ASP A 13 -15.34 -6.94 -26.36
C ASP A 13 -15.55 -5.52 -26.90
N GLN A 14 -16.79 -5.18 -27.28
CA GLN A 14 -17.11 -4.01 -28.11
C GLN A 14 -17.42 -2.73 -27.33
N ASP A 15 -17.37 -2.71 -25.99
CA ASP A 15 -18.00 -1.60 -25.27
C ASP A 15 -17.14 -0.35 -25.10
N GLY A 16 -15.83 -0.37 -25.40
CA GLY A 16 -14.97 0.84 -25.38
C GLY A 16 -14.97 1.62 -24.06
N MET A 17 -15.60 1.09 -23.01
CA MET A 17 -15.72 1.69 -21.70
C MET A 17 -14.61 1.07 -20.86
N PHE A 18 -13.63 1.88 -20.49
CA PHE A 18 -12.65 1.50 -19.47
C PHE A 18 -13.43 1.31 -18.16
N ARG A 19 -13.94 0.09 -17.92
CA ARG A 19 -14.42 -0.31 -16.61
C ARG A 19 -13.20 -0.25 -15.71
N VAL A 20 -13.03 0.88 -15.04
CA VAL A 20 -12.25 0.89 -13.81
C VAL A 20 -13.05 -0.01 -12.87
N THR A 21 -12.72 -1.30 -12.86
CA THR A 21 -13.06 -2.15 -11.72
C THR A 21 -12.19 -1.60 -10.60
N LEU A 22 -12.63 -0.49 -9.99
CA LEU A 22 -12.04 -0.01 -8.76
C LEU A 22 -12.13 -1.22 -7.82
N PRO A 23 -11.00 -1.72 -7.30
CA PRO A 23 -11.06 -2.75 -6.27
C PRO A 23 -12.02 -2.21 -5.22
N ARG A 24 -12.99 -3.02 -4.78
CA ARG A 24 -14.01 -2.62 -3.81
C ARG A 24 -13.27 -1.98 -2.64
N ALA A 25 -13.23 -0.64 -2.64
CA ALA A 25 -12.40 0.08 -1.70
C ALA A 25 -12.99 -0.27 -0.34
N VAL A 26 -12.21 -0.98 0.47
CA VAL A 26 -12.62 -1.29 1.84
C VAL A 26 -12.53 0.03 2.57
N TYR A 27 -13.63 0.78 2.52
CA TYR A 27 -13.71 2.04 3.21
C TYR A 27 -13.62 1.74 4.71
N PRO A 28 -12.72 2.43 5.44
CA PRO A 28 -12.67 2.29 6.87
C PRO A 28 -14.02 2.69 7.47
N ALA A 29 -14.50 1.91 8.44
CA ALA A 29 -15.82 2.11 9.04
C ALA A 29 -15.97 3.46 9.77
N ASN A 30 -14.86 4.06 10.20
CA ASN A 30 -14.84 5.35 10.87
C ASN A 30 -13.51 6.08 10.65
N TRP A 31 -13.49 7.39 10.96
CA TRP A 31 -12.31 8.25 10.86
C TRP A 31 -11.09 7.71 11.62
N ARG A 32 -11.32 7.15 12.81
CA ARG A 32 -10.23 6.60 13.64
C ARG A 32 -9.53 5.46 12.91
N THR A 33 -10.28 4.49 12.40
CA THR A 33 -9.74 3.37 11.61
C THR A 33 -9.04 3.85 10.34
N ALA A 34 -9.58 4.87 9.66
CA ALA A 34 -8.96 5.46 8.48
C ALA A 34 -7.58 6.05 8.80
N ASN A 35 -7.53 6.83 9.88
CA ASN A 35 -6.31 7.47 10.34
C ASN A 35 -5.27 6.44 10.81
N ASP A 36 -5.70 5.39 11.51
CA ASP A 36 -4.83 4.31 11.97
C ASP A 36 -4.17 3.58 10.79
N GLN A 37 -4.95 3.21 9.77
CA GLN A 37 -4.43 2.59 8.55
C GLN A 37 -3.47 3.52 7.80
N PHE A 38 -3.78 4.81 7.71
CA PHE A 38 -2.91 5.80 7.10
C PHE A 38 -1.59 5.90 7.86
N GLN A 39 -1.65 6.10 9.19
CA GLN A 39 -0.48 6.20 10.05
C GLN A 39 0.39 4.95 9.96
N ARG A 40 -0.22 3.76 10.01
CA ARG A 40 0.47 2.47 9.88
C ARG A 40 1.22 2.37 8.55
N ARG A 41 0.54 2.65 7.43
CA ARG A 41 1.15 2.59 6.08
C ARG A 41 2.28 3.61 5.93
N PHE A 42 2.09 4.82 6.46
CA PHE A 42 3.10 5.86 6.45
C PHE A 42 4.34 5.44 7.25
N LEU A 43 4.15 4.98 8.49
CA LEU A 43 5.25 4.60 9.36
C LEU A 43 6.04 3.41 8.80
N LEU A 44 5.35 2.40 8.26
CA LEU A 44 5.97 1.25 7.59
C LEU A 44 6.82 1.68 6.39
N ALA A 45 6.31 2.59 5.56
CA ALA A 45 7.06 3.09 4.40
C ALA A 45 8.34 3.84 4.81
N VAL A 46 8.27 4.67 5.86
CA VAL A 46 9.42 5.40 6.36
C VAL A 46 10.43 4.47 7.05
N LEU A 47 9.95 3.48 7.83
CA LEU A 47 10.79 2.46 8.43
C LEU A 47 11.52 1.65 7.36
N ALA A 48 10.81 1.17 6.33
CA ALA A 48 11.39 0.42 5.22
C ALA A 48 12.47 1.22 4.48
N ARG A 49 12.24 2.53 4.25
CA ARG A 49 13.23 3.42 3.62
C ARG A 49 14.53 3.57 4.43
N HIS A 50 14.48 3.34 5.74
CA HIS A 50 15.60 3.47 6.65
C HIS A 50 16.09 2.12 7.18
N ASP A 51 15.83 1.01 6.47
CA ASP A 51 16.21 -0.35 6.89
C ASP A 51 15.77 -0.67 8.33
N TRP A 52 14.56 -0.20 8.69
CA TRP A 52 13.97 -0.34 10.01
C TRP A 52 14.80 0.26 11.16
N ASN A 53 15.76 1.15 10.84
CA ASN A 53 16.56 1.85 11.82
C ASN A 53 15.73 2.93 12.54
N LYS A 54 15.19 2.54 13.70
CA LYS A 54 14.32 3.36 14.56
C LYS A 54 14.93 4.73 14.90
N THR A 55 16.25 4.80 15.09
CA THR A 55 16.94 6.06 15.44
C THR A 55 16.99 7.01 14.24
N CYS A 56 17.35 6.49 13.06
CA CYS A 56 17.31 7.28 11.83
C CYS A 56 15.88 7.70 11.49
N THR A 57 14.91 6.78 11.55
CA THR A 57 13.50 7.08 11.31
C THR A 57 12.96 8.15 12.25
N ALA A 58 13.23 8.06 13.55
CA ALA A 58 12.80 9.08 14.51
C ALA A 58 13.40 10.46 14.20
N ARG A 59 14.69 10.49 13.84
CA ARG A 59 15.39 11.72 13.44
C ARG A 59 14.81 12.31 12.15
N THR A 60 14.52 11.48 11.15
CA THR A 60 13.88 11.90 9.89
C THR A 60 12.49 12.45 10.12
N LEU A 61 11.70 11.82 11.00
CA LEU A 61 10.35 12.26 11.34
C LEU A 61 10.34 13.47 12.29
N GLY A 62 11.50 13.87 12.85
CA GLY A 62 11.60 14.97 13.80
C GLY A 62 10.94 14.67 15.15
N ILE A 63 10.80 13.40 15.52
CA ILE A 63 10.15 12.98 16.78
C ILE A 63 11.14 12.28 17.71
N ALA A 64 10.84 12.28 19.00
CA ALA A 64 11.60 11.48 19.95
C ALA A 64 11.46 9.98 19.65
N ARG A 65 12.56 9.21 19.81
CA ARG A 65 12.54 7.74 19.62
C ARG A 65 11.48 7.06 20.49
N ARG A 66 11.24 7.56 21.70
CA ARG A 66 10.19 7.04 22.59
C ARG A 66 8.80 7.23 21.99
N THR A 67 8.53 8.38 21.37
CA THR A 67 7.27 8.65 20.68
C THR A 67 7.09 7.71 19.49
N LEU A 68 8.15 7.51 18.69
CA LEU A 68 8.11 6.53 17.60
C LEU A 68 7.76 5.13 18.11
N GLN A 69 8.39 4.69 19.21
CA GLN A 69 8.14 3.37 19.79
C GLN A 69 6.70 3.21 20.29
N LEU A 70 6.14 4.24 20.95
CA LEU A 70 4.74 4.22 21.39
C LEU A 70 3.77 4.18 20.20
N GLN A 71 4.06 4.91 19.13
CA GLN A 71 3.27 4.87 17.90
C GLN A 71 3.32 3.49 17.24
N MET A 72 4.50 2.86 17.20
CA MET A 72 4.64 1.49 16.69
C MET A 72 3.83 0.48 17.51
N GLN A 73 3.85 0.60 18.85
CA GLN A 73 3.06 -0.25 19.73
C GLN A 73 1.55 -0.02 19.57
N ALA A 74 1.11 1.23 19.43
CA ALA A 74 -0.29 1.56 19.24
C ALA A 74 -0.85 1.02 17.90
N LEU A 75 -0.01 0.95 16.86
CA LEU A 75 -0.37 0.53 15.50
C LEU A 75 -0.06 -0.95 15.22
N ASP A 76 0.33 -1.71 16.25
CA ASP A 76 0.70 -3.13 16.16
C ASP A 76 1.78 -3.39 15.09
N ILE A 77 2.84 -2.56 15.11
CA ILE A 77 4.01 -2.69 14.25
C ILE A 77 5.12 -3.33 15.08
N GLU A 78 5.15 -4.65 15.11
CA GLU A 78 6.21 -5.42 15.75
C GLU A 78 7.40 -5.58 14.79
N LEU A 79 8.62 -5.43 15.33
CA LEU A 79 9.83 -5.96 14.69
C LEU A 79 10.09 -7.30 15.38
N ASP A 80 10.13 -8.38 14.60
CA ASP A 80 10.75 -9.65 15.00
C ASP A 80 12.24 -9.45 15.30
#